data_AF-A0A367PCF8-F1
#
_entry.id   AF-A0A367PCF8-F1
#
_cell.length_a   1.000
_cell.length_b   1.000
_cell.length_c   1.000
_cell.angle_alpha   90.00
_cell.angle_beta   90.00
_cell.angle_gamma   90.00
#
_symmetry.space_group_name_H-M   'P 1'
#
loop_
_entity.id
_entity.type
_entity.pdbx_description
1 polymer ?
#
loop_
_entity_poly.entity_id
_entity_poly.type
_entity_poly.pdbx_seq_one_letter_code
_entity_poly.pdbx_strand_id
1 'polypeptide(L)'
;MKIRLEKLMLPAALGMLAGTAQANVTLYGVADANIEYVNHLSTMQPTQPGFPGPGYSRVALGSGGLSGSRWGLRGTEDLGGSLKAVFVLESGFGIDDGRQTQSGRLFGRQAFVGLQSERAGRLSFGRQYTSIFDAFSNFSPSGYSTQYEPIAAQLGLDFRSDNNVKYTGTFGGVTAIGNYSFGNGVFGAGEVAGQSRRDTGYGAGLNYFAGGFGAALAFNRYNPTLGTGGAVGNFRKAGAAVSYRAGPVKLMGGYRWGLNKSANGTAIVRDDYYWAGINYRATSSLDLTLAYYYDDVKALAGSNVKNPWQLSFIADYSLSKRTDVYLTTAYVQHAGINFDTSAVSFANGYFLGSGHRSMTAVAVGMRHRF
;
A
#
# COMPACT_ATOMS: atom_id res chain seq x y z
N MET A 1 -41.13 -15.35 -55.22
CA MET A 1 -41.60 -14.31 -54.29
C MET A 1 -40.44 -13.95 -53.35
N LYS A 2 -40.11 -12.65 -53.24
CA LYS A 2 -39.14 -11.96 -52.36
C LYS A 2 -38.11 -11.09 -53.11
N ILE A 3 -38.64 -9.96 -53.58
CA ILE A 3 -38.19 -8.58 -53.30
C ILE A 3 -36.74 -8.43 -52.83
N ARG A 4 -35.91 -7.81 -53.69
CA ARG A 4 -34.76 -6.97 -53.33
C ARG A 4 -35.27 -5.62 -52.82
N LEU A 5 -34.65 -5.09 -51.76
CA LEU A 5 -34.52 -3.68 -51.33
C LEU A 5 -33.89 -3.77 -49.92
N GLU A 6 -32.96 -2.96 -49.43
CA GLU A 6 -32.29 -1.76 -49.92
C GLU A 6 -31.11 -1.50 -48.96
N LYS A 7 -30.00 -0.98 -49.49
CA LYS A 7 -28.84 -0.53 -48.71
C LYS A 7 -29.21 0.76 -47.99
N LEU A 8 -29.20 0.76 -46.65
CA LEU A 8 -29.12 1.99 -45.88
C LEU A 8 -27.64 2.26 -45.56
N MET A 9 -27.00 3.08 -46.39
CA MET A 9 -25.74 3.72 -46.03
C MET A 9 -26.05 4.96 -45.18
N LEU A 10 -25.67 4.95 -43.90
CA LEU A 10 -25.44 6.19 -43.18
C LEU A 10 -23.97 6.61 -43.39
N PRO A 11 -23.68 7.82 -43.89
CA PRO A 11 -22.32 8.27 -44.09
C PRO A 11 -21.62 8.57 -42.76
N ALA A 12 -20.37 8.12 -42.71
CA ALA A 12 -19.38 8.44 -41.70
C ALA A 12 -19.17 9.96 -41.59
N ALA A 13 -19.42 10.52 -40.41
CA ALA A 13 -19.01 11.87 -40.04
C ALA A 13 -18.57 11.88 -38.56
N LEU A 14 -17.53 11.10 -38.27
CA LEU A 14 -16.73 11.18 -37.04
C LEU A 14 -15.25 10.96 -37.41
N GLY A 15 -14.80 11.70 -38.41
CA GLY A 15 -13.41 11.73 -38.82
C GLY A 15 -13.07 13.15 -39.19
N MET A 16 -12.28 13.81 -38.34
CA MET A 16 -11.45 15.00 -38.59
C MET A 16 -11.45 15.98 -37.40
N LEU A 17 -11.13 15.48 -36.20
CA LEU A 17 -10.41 16.24 -35.16
C LEU A 17 -9.50 15.28 -34.34
N ALA A 18 -8.89 14.29 -34.99
CA ALA A 18 -7.71 13.65 -34.41
C ALA A 18 -6.51 14.52 -34.79
N GLY A 19 -6.34 15.65 -34.12
CA GLY A 19 -4.99 16.20 -33.98
C GLY A 19 -4.10 15.07 -33.47
N THR A 20 -2.86 14.97 -33.95
CA THR A 20 -1.94 13.90 -33.54
C THR A 20 -1.66 14.02 -32.04
N ALA A 21 -2.54 13.43 -31.22
CA ALA A 21 -2.40 13.35 -29.79
C ALA A 21 -1.21 12.44 -29.53
N GLN A 22 -0.05 13.06 -29.31
CA GLN A 22 1.17 12.32 -29.04
C GLN A 22 1.08 11.78 -27.62
N ALA A 23 0.88 10.47 -27.49
CA ALA A 23 0.98 9.79 -26.22
C ALA A 23 2.44 9.86 -25.72
N ASN A 24 2.64 10.44 -24.54
CA ASN A 24 3.92 10.42 -23.85
C ASN A 24 3.98 9.17 -22.98
N VAL A 25 4.90 8.25 -23.28
CA VAL A 25 5.13 7.02 -22.50
C VAL A 25 6.49 7.10 -21.82
N THR A 26 6.52 6.77 -20.54
CA THR A 26 7.74 6.73 -19.73
C THR A 26 7.92 5.35 -19.14
N LEU A 27 9.06 4.73 -19.42
CA LEU A 27 9.57 3.62 -18.63
C LEU A 27 10.22 4.17 -17.37
N TYR A 28 9.94 3.54 -16.24
CA TYR A 28 10.51 3.92 -14.95
C TYR A 28 10.72 2.70 -14.05
N GLY A 29 11.54 2.85 -13.02
CA GLY A 29 11.68 1.80 -12.02
C GLY A 29 12.53 2.16 -10.81
N VAL A 30 12.62 1.18 -9.92
CA VAL A 30 13.47 1.18 -8.73
C VAL A 30 14.08 -0.21 -8.58
N ALA A 31 15.39 -0.25 -8.40
CA ALA A 31 16.17 -1.42 -8.02
C ALA A 31 16.71 -1.17 -6.60
N ASP A 32 16.30 -1.98 -5.63
CA ASP A 32 16.67 -1.83 -4.22
C ASP A 32 17.05 -3.19 -3.64
N ALA A 33 18.28 -3.30 -3.15
CA ALA A 33 18.83 -4.49 -2.53
C ALA A 33 19.47 -4.15 -1.18
N ASN A 34 19.39 -5.07 -0.23
CA ASN A 34 20.06 -4.93 1.07
C ASN A 34 20.61 -6.26 1.58
N ILE A 35 21.60 -6.16 2.46
CA ILE A 35 21.98 -7.24 3.36
C ILE A 35 21.28 -7.00 4.68
N GLU A 36 20.43 -7.94 5.09
CA GLU A 36 19.64 -7.88 6.31
C GLU A 36 20.12 -8.91 7.32
N TYR A 37 20.28 -8.48 8.58
CA TYR A 37 20.32 -9.34 9.75
C TYR A 37 19.00 -9.25 10.52
N VAL A 38 18.45 -10.39 10.94
CA VAL A 38 17.26 -10.50 11.81
C VAL A 38 17.52 -11.54 12.89
N ASN A 39 17.15 -11.26 14.15
CA ASN A 39 17.17 -12.24 15.23
C ASN A 39 15.76 -12.82 15.55
N HIS A 40 15.76 -13.93 16.28
CA HIS A 40 14.54 -14.63 16.75
C HIS A 40 13.50 -14.90 15.66
N LEU A 41 13.93 -15.13 14.42
CA LEU A 41 13.07 -15.46 13.29
C LEU A 41 12.72 -16.96 13.32
N SER A 42 11.43 -17.27 13.40
CA SER A 42 10.92 -18.63 13.24
C SER A 42 10.84 -18.99 11.76
N THR A 43 11.19 -20.22 11.42
CA THR A 43 10.98 -20.80 10.09
C THR A 43 9.58 -21.40 9.92
N MET A 44 8.80 -21.49 11.01
CA MET A 44 7.46 -22.05 10.97
C MET A 44 6.42 -20.94 10.82
N GLN A 45 5.68 -20.98 9.71
CA GLN A 45 4.57 -20.08 9.49
C GLN A 45 3.45 -20.37 10.51
N PRO A 46 3.06 -19.39 11.33
CA PRO A 46 1.95 -19.59 12.25
C PRO A 46 0.61 -19.61 11.51
N THR A 47 -0.33 -20.44 11.98
CA THR A 47 -1.69 -20.56 11.40
C THR A 47 -2.78 -20.07 12.34
N GLN A 48 -2.43 -19.69 13.58
CA GLN A 48 -3.33 -19.23 14.64
C GLN A 48 -2.63 -18.12 15.45
N PRO A 49 -3.33 -17.37 16.32
CA PRO A 49 -2.70 -16.42 17.23
C PRO A 49 -1.57 -17.07 18.06
N GLY A 50 -0.40 -16.43 18.05
CA GLY A 50 0.81 -16.93 18.69
C GLY A 50 1.92 -17.29 17.70
N PHE A 51 3.01 -17.82 18.25
CA PHE A 51 4.27 -18.02 17.54
C PHE A 51 4.81 -19.43 17.78
N PRO A 52 4.60 -20.36 16.83
CA PRO A 52 5.15 -21.70 16.90
C PRO A 52 6.63 -21.71 16.49
N GLY A 53 7.38 -22.61 17.12
CA GLY A 53 8.73 -22.96 16.69
C GLY A 53 9.85 -22.12 17.25
N PRO A 54 11.07 -22.67 17.26
CA PRO A 54 12.25 -21.96 17.74
C PRO A 54 12.58 -20.76 16.85
N GLY A 55 13.12 -19.70 17.46
CA GLY A 55 13.67 -18.54 16.76
C GLY A 55 15.15 -18.71 16.46
N TYR A 56 15.59 -18.23 15.31
CA TYR A 56 16.99 -18.24 14.87
C TYR A 56 17.45 -16.85 14.41
N SER A 57 18.76 -16.69 14.23
CA SER A 57 19.30 -15.52 13.52
C SER A 57 19.45 -15.83 12.04
N ARG A 58 19.21 -14.83 11.18
CA ARG A 58 19.41 -14.92 9.73
C ARG A 58 20.17 -13.70 9.25
N VAL A 59 21.18 -13.95 8.39
CA VAL A 59 21.76 -12.94 7.50
C VAL A 59 21.40 -13.32 6.08
N ALA A 60 20.82 -12.40 5.30
CA ALA A 60 20.42 -12.67 3.93
C ALA A 60 20.56 -11.42 3.05
N LEU A 61 20.81 -11.64 1.76
CA LEU A 61 20.52 -10.65 0.75
C LEU A 61 19.01 -10.61 0.54
N GLY A 62 18.41 -9.43 0.48
CA GLY A 62 16.99 -9.22 0.25
C GLY A 62 16.72 -8.16 -0.81
N SER A 63 15.52 -8.23 -1.41
CA SER A 63 14.99 -7.21 -2.31
C SER A 63 14.08 -6.24 -1.58
N GLY A 64 14.21 -4.96 -1.90
CA GLY A 64 13.33 -3.89 -1.46
C GLY A 64 13.45 -3.56 0.02
N GLY A 65 14.52 -2.85 0.41
CA GLY A 65 14.61 -2.31 1.77
C GLY A 65 13.74 -1.08 1.94
N LEU A 66 14.21 0.08 1.47
CA LEU A 66 13.43 1.32 1.54
C LEU A 66 12.34 1.41 0.47
N SER A 67 12.43 0.64 -0.61
CA SER A 67 11.43 0.62 -1.67
C SER A 67 11.39 -0.72 -2.37
N GLY A 68 10.20 -1.34 -2.46
CA GLY A 68 10.04 -2.56 -3.25
C GLY A 68 10.52 -2.38 -4.70
N SER A 69 11.45 -3.24 -5.11
CA SER A 69 11.99 -3.28 -6.47
C SER A 69 10.88 -3.48 -7.50
N ARG A 70 10.92 -2.66 -8.56
CA ARG A 70 9.83 -2.53 -9.53
C ARG A 70 10.27 -1.87 -10.82
N TRP A 71 9.55 -2.17 -11.89
CA TRP A 71 9.62 -1.44 -13.15
C TRP A 71 8.21 -1.22 -13.68
N GLY A 72 8.04 -0.23 -14.55
CA GLY A 72 6.73 0.04 -15.12
C GLY A 72 6.75 0.99 -16.29
N LEU A 73 5.58 1.09 -16.91
CA LEU A 73 5.24 2.04 -17.95
C LEU A 73 4.12 2.93 -17.43
N ARG A 74 4.25 4.23 -17.64
CA ARG A 74 3.15 5.17 -17.44
C ARG A 74 3.04 6.05 -18.66
N GLY A 75 1.83 6.48 -18.97
CA GLY A 75 1.67 7.41 -20.06
C GLY A 75 0.47 8.33 -19.93
N THR A 76 0.53 9.39 -20.71
CA THR A 76 -0.52 10.41 -20.82
C THR A 76 -0.71 10.77 -22.29
N GLU A 77 -1.97 10.85 -22.72
CA GLU A 77 -2.36 11.34 -24.04
C GLU A 77 -3.28 12.55 -23.84
N ASP A 78 -2.97 13.66 -24.51
CA ASP A 78 -3.80 14.85 -24.49
C ASP A 78 -4.99 14.66 -25.43
N LEU A 79 -6.21 14.69 -24.87
CA LEU A 79 -7.46 14.53 -25.62
C LEU A 79 -8.08 15.90 -26.00
N GLY A 80 -7.39 17.00 -25.70
CA GLY A 80 -7.89 18.36 -25.88
C GLY A 80 -8.74 18.84 -24.70
N GLY A 81 -8.98 20.15 -24.63
CA GLY A 81 -9.90 20.73 -23.63
C GLY A 81 -9.49 20.50 -22.17
N SER A 82 -8.18 20.37 -21.89
CA SER A 82 -7.62 20.01 -20.57
C SER A 82 -7.96 18.59 -20.09
N LEU A 83 -8.46 17.72 -20.97
CA LEU A 83 -8.73 16.32 -20.70
C LEU A 83 -7.57 15.45 -21.20
N LYS A 84 -7.16 14.46 -20.40
CA LYS A 84 -6.09 13.52 -20.72
C LYS A 84 -6.54 12.09 -20.48
N ALA A 85 -6.18 11.17 -21.37
CA ALA A 85 -6.14 9.75 -21.05
C ALA A 85 -4.84 9.44 -20.30
N VAL A 86 -4.89 8.55 -19.32
CA VAL A 86 -3.73 8.14 -18.52
C VAL A 86 -3.71 6.64 -18.32
N PHE A 87 -2.52 6.05 -18.24
CA PHE A 87 -2.37 4.65 -17.84
C PHE A 87 -1.12 4.43 -16.98
N VAL A 88 -1.15 3.37 -16.18
CA VAL A 88 0.02 2.84 -15.46
C VAL A 88 -0.01 1.32 -15.48
N LEU A 89 1.13 0.71 -15.81
CA LEU A 89 1.42 -0.71 -15.67
C LEU A 89 2.72 -0.83 -14.85
N GLU A 90 2.67 -1.40 -13.65
CA GLU A 90 3.81 -1.50 -12.72
C GLU A 90 3.95 -2.93 -12.20
N SER A 91 5.11 -3.53 -12.48
CA SER A 91 5.52 -4.86 -12.04
C SER A 91 6.48 -4.76 -10.87
N GLY A 92 6.32 -5.62 -9.85
CA GLY A 92 7.30 -5.76 -8.78
C GLY A 92 8.13 -7.03 -8.96
N PHE A 93 9.43 -6.97 -8.67
CA PHE A 93 10.33 -8.11 -8.80
C PHE A 93 11.29 -8.23 -7.60
N GLY A 94 11.76 -9.45 -7.32
CA GLY A 94 12.89 -9.69 -6.43
C GLY A 94 14.20 -9.42 -7.17
N ILE A 95 14.99 -8.45 -6.73
CA ILE A 95 16.32 -8.21 -7.35
C ILE A 95 17.35 -9.26 -6.94
N ASP A 96 17.11 -9.94 -5.82
CA ASP A 96 17.90 -11.02 -5.25
C ASP A 96 17.69 -12.35 -5.99
N ASP A 97 16.49 -12.62 -6.52
CA ASP A 97 16.15 -13.91 -7.12
C ASP A 97 15.45 -13.86 -8.50
N GLY A 98 15.14 -12.66 -9.00
CA GLY A 98 14.50 -12.44 -10.30
C GLY A 98 13.02 -12.80 -10.36
N ARG A 99 12.37 -13.17 -9.26
CA ARG A 99 10.95 -13.59 -9.29
C ARG A 99 10.00 -12.41 -9.31
N GLN A 100 8.85 -12.62 -9.96
CA GLN A 100 7.72 -11.69 -9.85
C GLN A 100 7.17 -11.69 -8.42
N THR A 101 6.83 -10.52 -7.93
CA THR A 101 6.21 -10.33 -6.60
C THR A 101 4.68 -10.18 -6.73
N GLN A 102 3.98 -9.94 -5.62
CA GLN A 102 2.50 -9.85 -5.57
C GLN A 102 1.82 -11.07 -6.19
N SER A 103 2.25 -12.27 -5.77
CA SER A 103 1.68 -13.56 -6.16
C SER A 103 1.83 -13.87 -7.66
N GLY A 104 2.99 -13.55 -8.25
CA GLY A 104 3.32 -13.91 -9.64
C GLY A 104 2.55 -13.12 -10.70
N ARG A 105 2.07 -11.91 -10.35
CA ARG A 105 1.33 -11.06 -11.29
C ARG A 105 2.28 -10.28 -12.18
N LEU A 106 2.02 -10.26 -13.48
CA LEU A 106 2.78 -9.43 -14.44
C LEU A 106 2.82 -7.95 -14.02
N PHE A 107 1.68 -7.35 -13.66
CA PHE A 107 1.57 -5.98 -13.16
C PHE A 107 0.91 -5.96 -11.78
N GLY A 108 1.57 -6.62 -10.81
CA GLY A 108 1.05 -6.82 -9.47
C GLY A 108 0.96 -5.57 -8.59
N ARG A 109 1.63 -4.47 -8.95
CA ARG A 109 1.63 -3.24 -8.16
C ARG A 109 0.56 -2.26 -8.62
N GLN A 110 0.48 -1.95 -9.91
CA GLN A 110 -0.57 -1.11 -10.48
C GLN A 110 -0.83 -1.53 -11.92
N ALA A 111 -2.09 -1.56 -12.31
CA ALA A 111 -2.53 -1.83 -13.67
C ALA A 111 -3.86 -1.12 -13.89
N PHE A 112 -3.83 0.12 -14.39
CA PHE A 112 -5.03 0.91 -14.59
C PHE A 112 -4.95 1.84 -15.80
N VAL A 113 -6.14 2.22 -16.28
CA VAL A 113 -6.37 3.29 -17.25
C VAL A 113 -7.33 4.31 -16.65
N GLY A 114 -7.35 5.55 -17.14
CA GLY A 114 -8.28 6.55 -16.65
C GLY A 114 -8.34 7.81 -17.51
N LEU A 115 -9.22 8.70 -17.09
CA LEU A 115 -9.34 10.06 -17.60
C LEU A 115 -8.96 11.03 -16.49
N GLN A 116 -8.23 12.08 -16.86
CA GLN A 116 -7.80 13.13 -15.95
C GLN A 116 -8.12 14.50 -16.55
N SER A 117 -8.73 15.36 -15.75
CA SER A 117 -8.95 16.76 -16.08
C SER A 117 -8.41 17.63 -14.94
N GLU A 118 -7.82 18.76 -15.30
CA GLU A 118 -7.38 19.76 -14.30
C GLU A 118 -8.55 20.33 -13.50
N ARG A 119 -9.76 20.36 -14.08
CA ARG A 119 -10.96 20.92 -13.42
C ARG A 119 -11.74 19.87 -12.64
N ALA A 120 -11.84 18.65 -13.18
CA ALA A 120 -12.69 17.61 -12.63
C ALA A 120 -11.94 16.54 -11.83
N GLY A 121 -10.60 16.51 -11.86
CA GLY A 121 -9.81 15.47 -11.22
C GLY A 121 -9.60 14.24 -12.11
N ARG A 122 -9.23 13.11 -11.51
CA ARG A 122 -8.93 11.84 -12.19
C ARG A 122 -9.92 10.76 -11.80
N LEU A 123 -10.51 10.12 -12.80
CA LEU A 123 -11.27 8.87 -12.65
C LEU A 123 -10.48 7.74 -13.33
N SER A 124 -10.28 6.64 -12.63
CA SER A 124 -9.41 5.54 -13.08
C SER A 124 -9.99 4.18 -12.74
N PHE A 125 -9.65 3.19 -13.56
CA PHE A 125 -10.21 1.84 -13.56
C PHE A 125 -9.08 0.81 -13.63
N GLY A 126 -9.07 -0.14 -12.69
CA GLY A 126 -8.11 -1.25 -12.67
C GLY A 126 -7.49 -1.45 -11.29
N ARG A 127 -6.39 -2.22 -11.23
CA ARG A 127 -5.67 -2.47 -9.99
C ARG A 127 -4.86 -1.25 -9.57
N GLN A 128 -5.13 -0.73 -8.38
CA GLN A 128 -4.44 0.45 -7.86
C GLN A 128 -4.55 0.54 -6.34
N TYR A 129 -3.75 1.43 -5.75
CA TYR A 129 -3.82 1.73 -4.31
C TYR A 129 -5.19 2.30 -3.91
N THR A 130 -5.64 1.96 -2.71
CA THR A 130 -6.92 2.43 -2.15
C THR A 130 -6.82 3.85 -1.60
N SER A 131 -7.97 4.47 -1.35
CA SER A 131 -8.05 5.83 -0.81
C SER A 131 -7.31 5.99 0.53
N ILE A 132 -7.37 5.02 1.44
CA ILE A 132 -6.64 5.07 2.72
C ILE A 132 -5.12 5.04 2.53
N PHE A 133 -4.62 4.27 1.56
CA PHE A 133 -3.20 4.25 1.22
C PHE A 133 -2.74 5.63 0.74
N ASP A 134 -3.46 6.21 -0.21
CA ASP A 134 -3.13 7.51 -0.78
C ASP A 134 -3.24 8.61 0.30
N ALA A 135 -4.30 8.58 1.11
CA ALA A 135 -4.56 9.59 2.14
C ALA A 135 -3.48 9.62 3.24
N PHE A 136 -2.93 8.47 3.64
CA PHE A 136 -1.88 8.42 4.66
C PHE A 136 -0.45 8.41 4.11
N SER A 137 -0.25 8.36 2.78
CA SER A 137 1.08 8.29 2.16
C SER A 137 2.02 9.42 2.61
N ASN A 138 1.51 10.66 2.64
CA ASN A 138 2.26 11.82 3.12
C ASN A 138 2.36 11.92 4.65
N PHE A 139 1.79 10.96 5.38
CA PHE A 139 1.68 10.87 6.84
C PHE A 139 2.36 9.61 7.42
N SER A 140 2.97 8.79 6.57
CA SER A 140 3.84 7.67 6.95
C SER A 140 5.27 8.17 7.20
N PRO A 141 5.84 7.99 8.40
CA PRO A 141 7.19 8.47 8.73
C PRO A 141 8.28 7.89 7.83
N SER A 142 8.20 6.58 7.53
CA SER A 142 9.19 5.87 6.70
C SER A 142 8.80 5.83 5.22
N GLY A 143 7.76 6.56 4.81
CA GLY A 143 7.35 6.70 3.41
C GLY A 143 6.86 5.41 2.77
N TYR A 144 6.24 4.52 3.56
CA TYR A 144 5.89 3.15 3.18
C TYR A 144 7.09 2.32 2.73
N SER A 145 8.19 2.45 3.48
CA SER A 145 9.36 1.58 3.36
C SER A 145 8.93 0.12 3.44
N THR A 146 9.43 -0.71 2.52
CA THR A 146 9.08 -2.14 2.48
C THR A 146 9.61 -2.89 3.69
N GLN A 147 10.79 -2.52 4.18
CA GLN A 147 11.30 -2.94 5.49
C GLN A 147 10.87 -1.95 6.58
N TYR A 148 10.50 -2.53 7.72
CA TYR A 148 10.42 -1.86 9.02
C TYR A 148 9.34 -0.77 9.16
N GLU A 149 8.33 -0.77 8.30
CA GLU A 149 7.07 -0.07 8.51
C GLU A 149 5.88 -1.05 8.54
N PRO A 150 5.02 -1.05 9.59
CA PRO A 150 3.85 -1.94 9.71
C PRO A 150 2.67 -1.58 8.78
N ILE A 151 2.91 -1.41 7.47
CA ILE A 151 1.93 -0.90 6.49
C ILE A 151 0.64 -1.75 6.48
N ALA A 152 0.75 -3.08 6.51
CA ALA A 152 -0.41 -3.97 6.51
C ALA A 152 -1.26 -3.81 7.79
N ALA A 153 -0.62 -3.62 8.94
CA ALA A 153 -1.30 -3.35 10.21
C ALA A 153 -1.97 -1.98 10.19
N GLN A 154 -1.32 -0.97 9.61
CA GLN A 154 -1.88 0.38 9.48
C GLN A 154 -3.06 0.44 8.50
N LEU A 155 -2.90 -0.09 7.28
CA LEU A 155 -3.83 0.19 6.17
C LEU A 155 -4.82 -0.95 5.90
N GLY A 156 -4.46 -2.18 6.29
CA GLY A 156 -5.19 -3.39 5.92
C GLY A 156 -4.54 -4.06 4.71
N LEU A 157 -4.78 -5.36 4.52
CA LEU A 157 -4.17 -6.12 3.43
C LEU A 157 -4.67 -5.68 2.04
N ASP A 158 -5.82 -5.00 1.99
CA ASP A 158 -6.43 -4.43 0.78
C ASP A 158 -5.91 -3.03 0.43
N PHE A 159 -4.77 -2.59 0.97
CA PHE A 159 -4.20 -1.26 0.65
C PHE A 159 -3.96 -1.06 -0.87
N ARG A 160 -4.00 -2.14 -1.65
CA ARG A 160 -4.08 -2.16 -3.10
C ARG A 160 -5.14 -3.18 -3.53
N SER A 161 -6.10 -2.73 -4.33
CA SER A 161 -7.27 -3.53 -4.71
C SER A 161 -7.37 -3.76 -6.20
N ASP A 162 -7.81 -4.96 -6.58
CA ASP A 162 -8.23 -5.32 -7.94
C ASP A 162 -9.61 -4.72 -8.26
N ASN A 163 -9.99 -4.74 -9.54
CA ASN A 163 -11.32 -4.37 -10.02
C ASN A 163 -11.82 -3.04 -9.44
N ASN A 164 -10.93 -2.05 -9.37
CA ASN A 164 -11.13 -0.85 -8.57
C ASN A 164 -11.34 0.39 -9.44
N VAL A 165 -12.43 1.11 -9.17
CA VAL A 165 -12.69 2.44 -9.69
C VAL A 165 -12.24 3.44 -8.64
N LYS A 166 -11.42 4.41 -9.00
CA LYS A 166 -10.93 5.45 -8.09
C LYS A 166 -11.08 6.83 -8.69
N TYR A 167 -11.62 7.73 -7.88
CA TYR A 167 -11.65 9.16 -8.13
C TYR A 167 -10.65 9.90 -7.23
N THR A 168 -9.99 10.93 -7.78
CA THR A 168 -9.12 11.86 -7.04
C THR A 168 -9.31 13.27 -7.58
N GLY A 169 -9.72 14.20 -6.74
CA GLY A 169 -9.89 15.62 -7.08
C GLY A 169 -9.14 16.52 -6.09
N THR A 170 -8.58 17.64 -6.56
CA THR A 170 -7.92 18.63 -5.71
C THR A 170 -8.62 19.98 -5.87
N PHE A 171 -9.01 20.58 -4.74
CA PHE A 171 -9.82 21.78 -4.63
C PHE A 171 -9.14 22.74 -3.64
N GLY A 172 -8.30 23.64 -4.16
CA GLY A 172 -7.42 24.45 -3.32
C GLY A 172 -6.45 23.58 -2.53
N GLY A 173 -6.40 23.77 -1.21
CA GLY A 173 -5.54 22.97 -0.32
C GLY A 173 -6.08 21.57 0.00
N VAL A 174 -7.29 21.21 -0.46
CA VAL A 174 -7.94 19.93 -0.13
C VAL A 174 -7.86 18.94 -1.30
N THR A 175 -7.43 17.71 -1.04
CA THR A 175 -7.54 16.59 -2.00
C THR A 175 -8.54 15.57 -1.48
N ALA A 176 -9.55 15.25 -2.29
CA ALA A 176 -10.55 14.23 -2.01
C ALA A 176 -10.31 12.97 -2.84
N ILE A 177 -10.40 11.81 -2.21
CA ILE A 177 -10.10 10.51 -2.79
C ILE A 177 -11.24 9.56 -2.46
N GLY A 178 -11.77 8.84 -3.44
CA GLY A 178 -12.80 7.82 -3.23
C GLY A 178 -12.54 6.62 -4.10
N ASN A 179 -12.76 5.42 -3.59
CA ASN A 179 -12.63 4.20 -4.39
C ASN A 179 -13.72 3.17 -4.10
N TYR A 180 -14.02 2.35 -5.10
CA TYR A 180 -14.87 1.16 -4.99
C TYR A 180 -14.24 0.02 -5.77
N SER A 181 -14.13 -1.15 -5.15
CA SER A 181 -13.65 -2.40 -5.74
C SER A 181 -14.78 -3.42 -5.77
N PHE A 182 -14.98 -4.01 -6.95
CA PHE A 182 -15.94 -5.10 -7.17
C PHE A 182 -15.41 -6.46 -6.70
N GLY A 183 -14.11 -6.56 -6.40
CA GLY A 183 -13.43 -7.74 -5.89
C GLY A 183 -11.97 -7.39 -5.65
N ASN A 184 -11.55 -7.24 -4.39
CA ASN A 184 -10.29 -6.59 -4.01
C ASN A 184 -9.04 -7.45 -4.23
N GLY A 185 -9.19 -8.78 -4.34
CA GLY A 185 -8.10 -9.70 -4.66
C GLY A 185 -7.15 -10.05 -3.50
N VAL A 186 -7.45 -9.67 -2.25
CA VAL A 186 -6.57 -9.84 -1.07
C VAL A 186 -6.23 -11.30 -0.74
N PHE A 187 -7.00 -12.26 -1.25
CA PHE A 187 -6.69 -13.69 -1.16
C PHE A 187 -6.88 -14.42 -2.49
N GLY A 188 -6.64 -13.72 -3.61
CA GLY A 188 -6.80 -14.29 -4.95
C GLY A 188 -8.24 -14.51 -5.40
N ALA A 189 -9.23 -14.11 -4.59
CA ALA A 189 -10.63 -14.16 -4.96
C ALA A 189 -11.02 -12.89 -5.74
N GLY A 190 -11.64 -13.08 -6.92
CA GLY A 190 -12.14 -12.02 -7.79
C GLY A 190 -13.66 -11.85 -7.68
N GLU A 191 -14.25 -11.19 -8.68
CA GLU A 191 -15.69 -11.04 -8.85
C GLU A 191 -16.36 -12.40 -9.11
N VAL A 192 -17.51 -12.67 -8.51
CA VAL A 192 -18.31 -13.88 -8.79
C VAL A 192 -19.78 -13.55 -8.93
N ALA A 193 -20.38 -14.12 -9.98
CA ALA A 193 -21.80 -13.98 -10.27
C ALA A 193 -22.66 -14.39 -9.06
N GLY A 194 -23.66 -13.55 -8.76
CA GLY A 194 -24.57 -13.76 -7.63
C GLY A 194 -24.02 -13.41 -6.25
N GLN A 195 -22.76 -12.95 -6.13
CA GLN A 195 -22.12 -12.66 -4.83
C GLN A 195 -21.66 -11.20 -4.72
N SER A 196 -22.62 -10.27 -4.73
CA SER A 196 -22.38 -8.81 -4.79
C SER A 196 -21.65 -8.20 -3.59
N ARG A 197 -21.55 -8.91 -2.46
CA ARG A 197 -20.79 -8.46 -1.28
C ARG A 197 -19.40 -9.08 -1.19
N ARG A 198 -19.17 -10.23 -1.82
CA ARG A 198 -17.94 -11.00 -1.60
C ARG A 198 -16.75 -10.25 -2.20
N ASP A 199 -15.70 -10.09 -1.39
CA ASP A 199 -14.45 -9.41 -1.71
C ASP A 199 -14.60 -7.96 -2.18
N THR A 200 -15.78 -7.35 -2.07
CA THR A 200 -15.93 -5.93 -2.41
C THR A 200 -15.23 -5.05 -1.38
N GLY A 201 -14.86 -3.85 -1.80
CA GLY A 201 -14.29 -2.85 -0.91
C GLY A 201 -14.61 -1.44 -1.34
N TYR A 202 -14.60 -0.50 -0.41
CA TYR A 202 -14.74 0.91 -0.70
C TYR A 202 -14.07 1.74 0.39
N GLY A 203 -13.63 2.94 0.00
CA GLY A 203 -12.98 3.85 0.93
C GLY A 203 -13.08 5.29 0.47
N ALA A 204 -12.80 6.18 1.40
CA ALA A 204 -12.71 7.60 1.17
C ALA A 204 -11.52 8.18 1.94
N GLY A 205 -10.93 9.23 1.39
CA GLY A 205 -9.82 9.96 1.99
C GLY A 205 -9.93 11.45 1.72
N LEU A 206 -9.51 12.25 2.69
CA LEU A 206 -9.35 13.69 2.58
C LEU A 206 -7.95 14.05 3.04
N ASN A 207 -7.26 14.88 2.26
CA ASN A 207 -6.02 15.52 2.66
C ASN A 207 -6.19 17.02 2.62
N TYR A 208 -5.55 17.72 3.55
CA TYR A 208 -5.41 19.17 3.53
C TYR A 208 -3.94 19.53 3.69
N PHE A 209 -3.43 20.45 2.87
CA PHE A 209 -2.08 21.00 2.98
C PHE A 209 -2.09 22.52 2.84
N ALA A 210 -1.48 23.22 3.80
CA ALA A 210 -1.28 24.67 3.75
C ALA A 210 -0.10 25.09 4.64
N GLY A 211 0.78 25.95 4.13
CA GLY A 211 1.81 26.63 4.94
C GLY A 211 2.75 25.72 5.74
N GLY A 212 2.96 24.46 5.32
CA GLY A 212 3.77 23.46 6.03
C GLY A 212 2.98 22.52 6.95
N PHE A 213 1.72 22.83 7.24
CA PHE A 213 0.79 21.93 7.92
C PHE A 213 0.14 20.97 6.91
N GLY A 214 -0.05 19.73 7.34
CA GLY A 214 -0.84 18.74 6.64
C GLY A 214 -1.79 18.01 7.60
N ALA A 215 -2.98 17.66 7.12
CA ALA A 215 -3.91 16.78 7.83
C ALA A 215 -4.53 15.75 6.86
N ALA A 216 -4.91 14.60 7.40
CA ALA A 216 -5.60 13.55 6.68
C ALA A 216 -6.74 12.96 7.51
N LEU A 217 -7.82 12.59 6.83
CA LEU A 217 -8.85 11.69 7.33
C LEU A 217 -9.01 10.56 6.30
N ALA A 218 -9.18 9.34 6.76
CA ALA A 218 -9.40 8.22 5.86
C ALA A 218 -10.33 7.17 6.47
N PHE A 219 -11.11 6.53 5.60
CA PHE A 219 -11.95 5.39 5.90
C PHE A 219 -11.75 4.33 4.83
N ASN A 220 -11.68 3.07 5.24
CA ASN A 220 -11.66 1.94 4.34
C ASN A 220 -12.50 0.79 4.90
N ARG A 221 -13.22 0.10 4.01
CA ARG A 221 -13.93 -1.13 4.32
C ARG A 221 -13.76 -2.12 3.18
N TYR A 222 -13.50 -3.38 3.53
CA TYR A 222 -13.59 -4.48 2.59
C TYR A 222 -14.26 -5.70 3.22
N ASN A 223 -14.79 -6.59 2.39
CA ASN A 223 -15.58 -7.74 2.81
C ASN A 223 -14.88 -9.04 2.34
N PRO A 224 -13.79 -9.47 3.00
CA PRO A 224 -13.01 -10.61 2.53
C PRO A 224 -13.79 -11.91 2.63
N THR A 225 -13.51 -12.83 1.69
CA THR A 225 -13.86 -14.24 1.83
C THR A 225 -13.05 -14.88 2.94
N LEU A 226 -13.72 -15.57 3.86
CA LEU A 226 -13.14 -16.23 5.03
C LEU A 226 -13.32 -17.74 4.95
N GLY A 227 -12.22 -18.47 5.10
CA GLY A 227 -12.20 -19.93 5.10
C GLY A 227 -12.62 -20.55 3.76
N THR A 228 -12.67 -21.88 3.73
CA THR A 228 -13.03 -22.67 2.53
C THR A 228 -14.52 -22.63 2.21
N GLY A 229 -15.37 -22.31 3.19
CA GLY A 229 -16.83 -22.23 3.05
C GLY A 229 -17.35 -20.94 2.41
N GLY A 230 -16.48 -19.99 2.04
CA GLY A 230 -16.87 -18.79 1.32
C GLY A 230 -17.59 -17.71 2.17
N ALA A 231 -17.49 -17.77 3.49
CA ALA A 231 -18.17 -16.85 4.39
C ALA A 231 -17.63 -15.42 4.22
N VAL A 232 -18.50 -14.41 4.21
CA VAL A 232 -18.08 -13.03 3.90
C VAL A 232 -17.90 -12.19 5.16
N GLY A 233 -16.67 -11.78 5.42
CA GLY A 233 -16.30 -10.93 6.54
C GLY A 233 -16.73 -9.47 6.40
N ASN A 234 -16.29 -8.66 7.35
CA ASN A 234 -16.48 -7.21 7.34
C ASN A 234 -15.32 -6.51 8.05
N PHE A 235 -14.38 -5.98 7.27
CA PHE A 235 -13.14 -5.40 7.78
C PHE A 235 -13.19 -3.89 7.57
N ARG A 236 -12.94 -3.12 8.63
CA ARG A 236 -13.07 -1.65 8.61
C ARG A 236 -11.88 -0.99 9.29
N LYS A 237 -11.46 0.13 8.72
CA LYS A 237 -10.46 1.01 9.29
C LYS A 237 -10.89 2.46 9.09
N ALA A 238 -10.66 3.29 10.09
CA ALA A 238 -10.88 4.73 10.02
C ALA A 238 -9.77 5.43 10.79
N GLY A 239 -9.27 6.56 10.32
CA GLY A 239 -8.19 7.23 11.02
C GLY A 239 -8.00 8.67 10.62
N ALA A 240 -7.09 9.30 11.35
CA ALA A 240 -6.65 10.66 11.14
C ALA A 240 -5.12 10.74 11.27
N ALA A 241 -4.51 11.66 10.54
CA ALA A 241 -3.09 11.93 10.66
C ALA A 241 -2.78 13.41 10.46
N VAL A 242 -1.69 13.87 11.05
CA VAL A 242 -1.20 15.24 10.93
C VAL A 242 0.29 15.25 10.65
N SER A 243 0.74 16.31 9.99
CA SER A 243 2.17 16.59 9.84
C SER A 243 2.43 18.08 9.88
N TYR A 244 3.64 18.44 10.31
CA TYR A 244 4.10 19.81 10.27
C TYR A 244 5.56 19.84 9.83
N ARG A 245 5.85 20.64 8.80
CA ARG A 245 7.21 20.88 8.32
C ARG A 245 7.71 22.23 8.81
N ALA A 246 8.81 22.21 9.56
CA ALA A 246 9.53 23.38 10.03
C ALA A 246 10.99 23.28 9.57
N GLY A 247 11.32 23.99 8.48
CA GLY A 247 12.65 23.95 7.86
C GLY A 247 13.06 22.52 7.48
N PRO A 248 14.20 22.00 7.98
CA PRO A 248 14.69 20.66 7.66
C PRO A 248 13.95 19.53 8.38
N VAL A 249 13.06 19.84 9.34
CA VAL A 249 12.33 18.85 10.13
C VAL A 249 10.90 18.72 9.64
N LYS A 250 10.41 17.48 9.54
CA LYS A 250 8.99 17.16 9.40
C LYS A 250 8.58 16.24 10.55
N LEU A 251 7.62 16.69 11.35
CA LEU A 251 6.96 15.90 12.38
C LEU A 251 5.68 15.31 11.83
N MET A 252 5.39 14.06 12.19
CA MET A 252 4.26 13.30 11.65
C MET A 252 3.67 12.44 12.75
N GLY A 253 2.35 12.26 12.74
CA GLY A 253 1.70 11.30 13.62
C GLY A 253 0.27 11.05 13.23
N GLY A 254 -0.26 9.93 13.68
CA GLY A 254 -1.63 9.56 13.37
C GLY A 254 -2.17 8.45 14.25
N TYR A 255 -3.47 8.27 14.09
CA TYR A 255 -4.29 7.30 14.76
C TYR A 255 -5.19 6.62 13.75
N ARG A 256 -5.39 5.32 13.91
CA ARG A 256 -6.34 4.54 13.15
C ARG A 256 -7.06 3.57 14.08
N TRP A 257 -8.38 3.62 14.04
CA TRP A 257 -9.28 2.62 14.60
C TRP A 257 -9.47 1.47 13.60
N GLY A 258 -9.55 0.23 14.09
CA GLY A 258 -9.91 -0.92 13.27
C GLY A 258 -10.89 -1.88 13.93
N LEU A 259 -11.72 -2.49 13.08
CA LEU A 259 -12.62 -3.55 13.48
C LEU A 259 -12.85 -4.50 12.30
N ASN A 260 -12.37 -5.73 12.47
CA ASN A 260 -12.57 -6.83 11.55
C ASN A 260 -13.54 -7.82 12.17
N LYS A 261 -14.61 -8.15 11.45
CA LYS A 261 -15.63 -9.11 11.87
C LYS A 261 -15.72 -10.28 10.91
N SER A 262 -16.04 -11.44 11.46
CA SER A 262 -16.46 -12.62 10.70
C SER A 262 -17.88 -12.44 10.13
N ALA A 263 -18.33 -13.40 9.33
CA ALA A 263 -19.66 -13.38 8.73
C ALA A 263 -20.81 -13.38 9.76
N ASN A 264 -20.62 -14.02 10.92
CA ASN A 264 -21.60 -14.04 12.01
C ASN A 264 -21.52 -12.80 12.94
N GLY A 265 -20.67 -11.82 12.62
CA GLY A 265 -20.53 -10.58 13.38
C GLY A 265 -19.57 -10.63 14.57
N THR A 266 -18.91 -11.76 14.81
CA THR A 266 -17.88 -11.91 15.86
C THR A 266 -16.66 -11.06 15.52
N ALA A 267 -16.10 -10.35 16.49
CA ALA A 267 -14.86 -9.60 16.30
C ALA A 267 -13.67 -10.56 16.10
N ILE A 268 -13.00 -10.45 14.96
CA ILE A 268 -11.74 -11.13 14.64
C ILE A 268 -10.58 -10.28 15.15
N VAL A 269 -10.58 -8.98 14.85
CA VAL A 269 -9.60 -8.01 15.34
C VAL A 269 -10.35 -6.75 15.73
N ARG A 270 -10.03 -6.18 16.89
CA ARG A 270 -10.32 -4.78 17.19
C ARG A 270 -9.08 -4.16 17.80
N ASP A 271 -8.65 -3.05 17.24
CA ASP A 271 -7.35 -2.47 17.52
C ASP A 271 -7.33 -0.96 17.29
N ASP A 272 -6.56 -0.26 18.11
CA ASP A 272 -6.31 1.17 18.02
C ASP A 272 -4.82 1.38 17.71
N TYR A 273 -4.48 1.72 16.46
CA TYR A 273 -3.12 1.83 15.96
C TYR A 273 -2.66 3.27 15.96
N TYR A 274 -1.47 3.51 16.51
CA TYR A 274 -0.85 4.81 16.62
C TYR A 274 0.52 4.80 15.96
N TRP A 275 0.87 5.91 15.34
CA TRP A 275 2.22 6.12 14.85
C TRP A 275 2.65 7.56 15.04
N ALA A 276 3.95 7.75 15.22
CA ALA A 276 4.59 9.04 15.25
C ALA A 276 5.97 8.93 14.60
N GLY A 277 6.46 10.02 14.04
CA GLY A 277 7.81 10.03 13.52
C GLY A 277 8.33 11.41 13.14
N ILE A 278 9.63 11.43 12.92
CA ILE A 278 10.41 12.62 12.63
C ILE A 278 11.26 12.31 11.41
N ASN A 279 11.14 13.12 10.37
CA ASN A 279 12.13 13.18 9.30
C ASN A 279 12.99 14.43 9.53
N TYR A 280 14.30 14.26 9.48
CA TYR A 280 15.25 15.35 9.61
C TYR A 280 16.25 15.31 8.46
N ARG A 281 16.29 16.39 7.69
CA ARG A 281 17.33 16.61 6.68
C ARG A 281 18.59 17.14 7.37
N ALA A 282 19.49 16.23 7.72
CA ALA A 282 20.74 16.58 8.40
C ALA A 282 21.68 17.36 7.48
N THR A 283 21.77 16.98 6.20
CA THR A 283 22.50 17.70 5.15
C THR A 283 21.74 17.64 3.83
N SER A 284 22.24 18.24 2.75
CA SER A 284 21.64 18.09 1.42
C SER A 284 21.66 16.66 0.87
N SER A 285 22.49 15.77 1.43
CA SER A 285 22.64 14.38 1.00
C SER A 285 22.22 13.36 2.06
N LEU A 286 22.00 13.74 3.32
CA LEU A 286 21.63 12.83 4.40
C LEU A 286 20.27 13.18 4.99
N ASP A 287 19.31 12.28 4.82
CA ASP A 287 18.01 12.32 5.48
C ASP A 287 17.98 11.24 6.58
N LEU A 288 17.50 11.62 7.77
CA LEU A 288 17.32 10.74 8.93
C LEU A 288 15.84 10.60 9.25
N THR A 289 15.38 9.39 9.54
CA THR A 289 14.00 9.11 9.96
C THR A 289 14.01 8.30 11.25
N LEU A 290 13.21 8.73 12.22
CA LEU A 290 12.87 7.95 13.41
C LEU A 290 11.35 7.78 13.45
N ALA A 291 10.88 6.56 13.63
CA ALA A 291 9.46 6.24 13.64
C ALA A 291 9.12 5.31 14.81
N TYR A 292 8.00 5.56 15.47
CA TYR A 292 7.43 4.72 16.50
C TYR A 292 6.02 4.30 16.10
N TYR A 293 5.73 3.02 16.27
CA TYR A 293 4.45 2.40 15.97
C TYR A 293 3.96 1.64 17.20
N TYR A 294 2.66 1.70 17.48
CA TYR A 294 2.02 1.00 18.58
C TYR A 294 0.63 0.54 18.18
N ASP A 295 0.29 -0.72 18.49
CA ASP A 295 -1.04 -1.25 18.24
C ASP A 295 -1.68 -1.69 19.56
N ASP A 296 -2.76 -1.03 19.96
CA ASP A 296 -3.53 -1.34 21.15
C ASP A 296 -4.64 -2.33 20.80
N VAL A 297 -4.28 -3.62 20.85
CA VAL A 297 -5.14 -4.73 20.46
C VAL A 297 -6.13 -5.02 21.58
N LYS A 298 -7.40 -4.69 21.36
CA LYS A 298 -8.48 -4.94 22.33
C LYS A 298 -9.11 -6.32 22.19
N ALA A 299 -9.05 -6.90 20.98
CA ALA A 299 -9.58 -8.22 20.71
C ALA A 299 -8.85 -8.85 19.53
N LEU A 300 -8.49 -10.14 19.67
CA LEU A 300 -7.92 -10.95 18.59
C LEU A 300 -8.48 -12.38 18.63
N ALA A 301 -9.58 -12.62 17.93
CA ALA A 301 -10.21 -13.95 17.77
C ALA A 301 -10.36 -14.75 19.09
N GLY A 302 -10.78 -14.07 20.17
CA GLY A 302 -10.94 -14.68 21.50
C GLY A 302 -9.65 -14.89 22.29
N SER A 303 -8.49 -14.49 21.76
CA SER A 303 -7.19 -14.52 22.43
C SER A 303 -6.85 -13.16 23.03
N ASN A 304 -6.27 -13.16 24.23
CA ASN A 304 -5.64 -11.99 24.80
C ASN A 304 -4.16 -11.97 24.40
N VAL A 305 -3.74 -10.92 23.71
CA VAL A 305 -2.34 -10.74 23.27
C VAL A 305 -1.79 -9.46 23.85
N LYS A 306 -0.46 -9.41 24.02
CA LYS A 306 0.20 -8.18 24.42
C LYS A 306 0.24 -7.22 23.24
N ASN A 307 0.04 -5.94 23.52
CA ASN A 307 0.09 -4.87 22.53
C ASN A 307 1.50 -4.73 21.94
N PRO A 308 1.68 -4.87 20.62
CA PRO A 308 2.98 -4.71 20.00
C PRO A 308 3.35 -3.25 19.82
N TRP A 309 4.66 -3.00 19.88
CA TRP A 309 5.24 -1.71 19.53
C TRP A 309 6.55 -1.92 18.78
N GLN A 310 6.86 -0.98 17.88
CA GLN A 310 8.05 -1.01 17.05
C GLN A 310 8.68 0.37 16.97
N LEU A 311 10.00 0.40 17.14
CA LEU A 311 10.84 1.55 16.83
C LEU A 311 11.62 1.24 15.55
N SER A 312 11.60 2.18 14.60
CA SER A 312 12.34 2.08 13.35
C SER A 312 13.20 3.31 13.13
N PHE A 313 14.40 3.11 12.59
CA PHE A 313 15.33 4.18 12.25
C PHE A 313 15.87 3.98 10.84
N ILE A 314 15.98 5.05 10.06
CA ILE A 314 16.58 5.06 8.72
C ILE A 314 17.60 6.20 8.64
N ALA A 315 18.77 5.91 8.11
CA ALA A 315 19.71 6.89 7.60
C ALA A 315 19.86 6.65 6.09
N ASP A 316 19.45 7.63 5.27
CA ASP A 316 19.42 7.56 3.81
C ASP A 316 20.41 8.59 3.23
N TYR A 317 21.47 8.12 2.59
CA TYR A 317 22.53 8.95 2.02
C TYR A 317 22.48 8.94 0.48
N SER A 318 22.13 10.09 -0.09
CA SER A 318 22.06 10.31 -1.53
C SER A 318 23.46 10.47 -2.14
N LEU A 319 23.83 9.52 -3.01
CA LEU A 319 25.02 9.61 -3.89
C LEU A 319 24.72 10.45 -5.13
N SER A 320 23.47 10.43 -5.59
CA SER A 320 22.95 11.27 -6.68
C SER A 320 21.44 11.46 -6.52
N LYS A 321 20.81 12.19 -7.45
CA LYS A 321 19.34 12.30 -7.51
C LYS A 321 18.62 10.95 -7.66
N ARG A 322 19.32 9.93 -8.14
CA ARG A 322 18.75 8.62 -8.50
C ARG A 322 19.30 7.47 -7.67
N THR A 323 20.41 7.66 -6.97
CA THR A 323 21.10 6.57 -6.25
C THR A 323 21.36 6.98 -4.82
N ASP A 324 20.98 6.11 -3.89
CA ASP A 324 21.23 6.26 -2.47
C ASP A 324 21.73 4.94 -1.86
N VAL A 325 22.48 5.08 -0.76
CA VAL A 325 22.83 3.98 0.16
C VAL A 325 22.20 4.28 1.50
N TYR A 326 21.77 3.25 2.21
CA TYR A 326 21.02 3.43 3.43
C TYR A 326 21.37 2.40 4.51
N LEU A 327 21.10 2.80 5.75
CA LEU A 327 20.99 1.93 6.92
C LEU A 327 19.54 2.01 7.41
N THR A 328 18.91 0.88 7.69
CA THR A 328 17.59 0.81 8.32
C THR A 328 17.60 -0.20 9.45
N THR A 329 16.89 0.09 10.53
CA THR A 329 16.82 -0.80 11.72
C THR A 329 15.40 -0.86 12.26
N ALA A 330 15.03 -2.00 12.85
CA ALA A 330 13.81 -2.16 13.63
C ALA A 330 14.10 -2.85 14.96
N TYR A 331 13.40 -2.42 15.99
CA TYR A 331 13.20 -3.16 17.22
C TYR A 331 11.71 -3.27 17.49
N VAL A 332 11.20 -4.50 17.65
CA VAL A 332 9.80 -4.77 17.91
C VAL A 332 9.64 -5.61 19.16
N GLN A 333 8.57 -5.36 19.92
CA GLN A 333 8.15 -6.16 21.07
C GLN A 333 6.75 -6.73 20.85
N HIS A 334 6.52 -7.91 21.43
CA HIS A 334 5.27 -8.65 21.45
C HIS A 334 4.72 -9.10 20.08
N ALA A 335 5.46 -8.89 19.00
CA ALA A 335 5.11 -9.34 17.66
C ALA A 335 6.35 -9.63 16.82
N GLY A 336 6.12 -10.18 15.63
CA GLY A 336 7.07 -10.11 14.53
C GLY A 336 7.31 -8.69 14.05
N ILE A 337 8.44 -8.46 13.35
CA ILE A 337 8.74 -7.16 12.72
C ILE A 337 7.59 -6.77 11.77
N ASN A 338 7.29 -5.47 11.67
CA ASN A 338 6.13 -4.94 10.95
C ASN A 338 4.78 -5.42 11.50
N PHE A 339 4.75 -5.74 12.80
CA PHE A 339 3.60 -6.33 13.49
C PHE A 339 3.10 -7.61 12.81
N ASP A 340 4.04 -8.45 12.36
CA ASP A 340 3.71 -9.69 11.69
C ASP A 340 3.06 -10.68 12.67
N THR A 341 1.74 -10.72 12.61
CA THR A 341 0.84 -11.40 13.55
C THR A 341 -0.36 -11.96 12.78
N SER A 342 -1.19 -12.75 13.46
CA SER A 342 -2.43 -13.27 12.87
C SER A 342 -3.42 -12.17 12.48
N ALA A 343 -3.33 -10.97 13.08
CA ALA A 343 -4.18 -9.81 12.74
C ALA A 343 -3.99 -9.35 11.28
N VAL A 344 -2.80 -9.56 10.73
CA VAL A 344 -2.45 -9.30 9.33
C VAL A 344 -2.16 -10.58 8.56
N SER A 345 -2.64 -11.73 9.07
CA SER A 345 -2.45 -13.06 8.45
C SER A 345 -0.98 -13.42 8.19
N PHE A 346 -0.06 -12.92 9.02
CA PHE A 346 1.37 -13.17 8.90
C PHE A 346 1.94 -12.81 7.51
N ALA A 347 1.44 -11.71 6.93
CA ALA A 347 1.72 -11.31 5.55
C ALA A 347 3.16 -10.80 5.31
N ASN A 348 3.95 -10.54 6.34
CA ASN A 348 5.29 -9.95 6.19
C ASN A 348 6.43 -10.98 6.22
N GLY A 349 6.21 -12.19 6.77
CA GLY A 349 7.23 -13.24 6.83
C GLY A 349 8.25 -13.09 7.96
N TYR A 350 8.00 -12.23 8.94
CA TYR A 350 8.86 -12.00 10.11
C TYR A 350 8.28 -12.67 11.36
N PHE A 351 8.09 -13.99 11.32
CA PHE A 351 7.47 -14.71 12.42
C PHE A 351 8.40 -14.71 13.64
N LEU A 352 7.94 -14.20 14.77
CA LEU A 352 8.69 -14.25 16.03
C LEU A 352 8.86 -15.72 16.46
N GLY A 353 10.02 -16.06 17.01
CA GLY A 353 10.29 -17.37 17.60
C GLY A 353 9.57 -17.57 18.94
N SER A 354 9.11 -18.80 19.17
CA SER A 354 8.53 -19.23 20.44
C SER A 354 9.48 -18.97 21.60
N GLY A 355 8.92 -18.50 22.72
CA GLY A 355 9.69 -18.11 23.93
C GLY A 355 10.35 -16.74 23.86
N HIS A 356 10.49 -16.14 22.68
CA HIS A 356 11.02 -14.79 22.53
C HIS A 356 9.90 -13.74 22.65
N ARG A 357 10.26 -12.54 23.08
CA ARG A 357 9.33 -11.41 23.24
C ARG A 357 9.59 -10.26 22.27
N SER A 358 10.73 -10.29 21.56
CA SER A 358 11.17 -9.19 20.70
C SER A 358 11.96 -9.70 19.51
N MET A 359 11.95 -8.92 18.44
CA MET A 359 12.89 -9.07 17.32
C MET A 359 13.66 -7.76 17.11
N THR A 360 14.85 -7.90 16.55
CA THR A 360 15.70 -6.81 16.11
C THR A 360 16.19 -7.15 14.72
N ALA A 361 16.16 -6.14 13.84
CA ALA A 361 16.71 -6.26 12.52
C ALA A 361 17.46 -5.01 12.10
N VAL A 362 18.46 -5.22 11.25
CA VAL A 362 19.35 -4.20 10.71
C VAL A 362 19.59 -4.56 9.25
N ALA A 363 19.45 -3.59 8.36
CA ALA A 363 19.78 -3.76 6.97
C ALA A 363 20.58 -2.58 6.44
N VAL A 364 21.58 -2.88 5.62
CA VAL A 364 22.33 -1.89 4.84
C VAL A 364 22.11 -2.21 3.37
N GLY A 365 21.77 -1.19 2.58
CA GLY A 365 21.41 -1.40 1.19
C GLY A 365 21.71 -0.24 0.29
N MET A 366 21.41 -0.46 -0.99
CA MET A 366 21.50 0.52 -2.06
C MET A 366 20.19 0.52 -2.83
N ARG A 367 19.74 1.72 -3.23
CA ARG A 367 18.58 1.90 -4.09
C ARG A 367 18.92 2.79 -5.27
N HIS A 368 18.52 2.36 -6.46
CA HIS A 368 18.69 3.07 -7.71
C HIS A 368 17.35 3.27 -8.41
N ARG A 369 17.06 4.49 -8.85
CA ARG A 369 15.84 4.88 -9.58
C ARG A 369 16.18 5.18 -11.04
N PHE A 370 15.43 4.63 -11.98
CA PHE A 370 15.65 4.83 -13.41
C PHE A 370 14.41 5.35 -14.14
#